data_AF-A0A1V5R068-F1
#
_entry.id   AF-A0A1V5R068-F1
#
_cell.length_a   1.000
_cell.length_b   1.000
_cell.length_c   1.000
_cell.angle_alpha   90.00
_cell.angle_beta   90.00
_cell.angle_gamma   90.00
#
_symmetry.space_group_name_H-M   'P 1'
#
loop_
_entity.id
_entity.type
_entity.pdbx_description
1 polymer ?
#
loop_
_entity_poly.entity_id
_entity_poly.type
_entity_poly.pdbx_seq_one_letter_code
_entity_poly.pdbx_strand_id
1 'polypeptide(L)'
;MKRWVLFLPFCAVIQFFCLSTLCDNFIFDIDGVLTRSNKLSFLWQAGPMRFVGLYNPFRLEHTMMRFLESIEPRRSETPLSFYHSNVLPQIMCDWLCGLKTPQEIRALIDHKFQTKNEFSGHKSFIKGITSVIFNPELFIKGISPIKAGIKFFKKCAAVVDENGNRRHKMYILSNWDPESFLLLAHIPELAELFELCEGIIISGEAKLMKPDIRIFEYLFSMYSIDPHNELTIFIDDQKINVAAARQLNKRKLHAFLCKNSEFKPIKKALKKLGCF
;
A
#
# COMPACT_ATOMS: atom_id res chain seq x y z
N MET A 1 21.28 13.44 -70.46
CA MET A 1 21.17 14.20 -69.19
C MET A 1 19.71 14.31 -68.78
N LYS A 2 19.22 13.46 -67.87
CA LYS A 2 18.06 13.76 -67.01
C LYS A 2 18.32 13.10 -65.65
N ARG A 3 18.55 13.96 -64.66
CA ARG A 3 18.78 13.64 -63.24
C ARG A 3 17.50 13.05 -62.66
N TRP A 4 17.57 11.82 -62.15
CA TRP A 4 16.58 11.30 -61.21
C TRP A 4 16.93 11.87 -59.83
N VAL A 5 16.18 12.88 -59.41
CA VAL A 5 16.22 13.35 -58.02
C VAL A 5 15.41 12.35 -57.19
N LEU A 6 16.10 11.63 -56.31
CA LEU A 6 15.52 10.80 -55.27
C LEU A 6 14.57 11.64 -54.41
N PHE A 7 13.26 11.50 -54.64
CA PHE A 7 12.25 11.85 -53.65
C PHE A 7 12.25 10.74 -52.58
N LEU A 8 13.10 10.90 -51.58
CA LEU A 8 12.89 10.26 -50.28
C LEU A 8 11.59 10.83 -49.71
N PRO A 9 10.62 9.99 -49.28
CA PRO A 9 9.35 10.50 -48.78
C PRO A 9 9.60 11.15 -47.41
N PHE A 10 9.48 12.46 -47.38
CA PHE A 10 9.45 13.31 -46.18
C PHE A 10 8.41 12.83 -45.13
N CYS A 11 7.49 11.94 -45.51
CA CYS A 11 6.50 11.32 -44.63
C CYS A 11 7.08 10.29 -43.64
N ALA A 12 8.26 9.70 -43.90
CA ALA A 12 8.84 8.70 -43.00
C ALA A 12 9.52 9.29 -41.74
N VAL A 13 9.79 10.60 -41.71
CA VAL A 13 10.51 11.27 -40.62
C VAL A 13 9.56 11.79 -39.54
N ILE A 14 8.29 12.06 -39.86
CA ILE A 14 7.30 12.57 -38.88
C ILE A 14 6.71 11.44 -38.02
N GLN A 15 6.72 10.20 -38.50
CA GLN A 15 6.20 9.05 -37.73
C GLN A 15 7.15 8.56 -36.61
N PHE A 16 8.38 9.07 -36.55
CA PHE A 16 9.37 8.66 -35.56
C PHE A 16 9.34 9.47 -34.24
N PHE A 17 8.48 10.50 -34.13
CA PHE A 17 8.53 11.44 -33.01
C PHE A 17 7.44 11.30 -31.93
N CYS A 18 6.52 10.33 -31.98
CA CYS A 18 5.46 10.28 -30.97
C CYS A 18 4.90 8.89 -30.66
N LEU A 19 5.77 7.89 -30.45
CA LEU A 19 5.36 6.58 -29.92
C LEU A 19 6.38 6.06 -28.90
N SER A 20 6.84 6.93 -27.98
CA SER A 20 7.17 6.41 -26.66
C SER A 20 5.84 6.13 -25.97
N THR A 21 5.63 4.91 -25.50
CA THR A 21 4.52 4.60 -24.59
C THR A 21 4.79 5.33 -23.28
N LEU A 22 4.32 6.56 -23.15
CA LEU A 22 4.52 7.39 -21.97
C LEU A 22 3.60 6.90 -20.84
N CYS A 23 4.05 7.04 -19.59
CA CYS A 23 3.23 6.67 -18.43
C CYS A 23 2.25 7.79 -18.08
N ASP A 24 0.98 7.44 -17.95
CA ASP A 24 -0.08 8.39 -17.61
C ASP A 24 -0.31 8.42 -16.11
N ASN A 25 -0.37 7.23 -15.49
CA ASN A 25 -0.82 7.08 -14.10
C ASN A 25 0.15 6.22 -13.28
N PHE A 26 0.55 6.70 -12.10
CA PHE A 26 1.26 5.93 -11.09
C PHE A 26 0.37 5.74 -9.86
N ILE A 27 0.24 4.50 -9.39
CA ILE A 27 -0.49 4.14 -8.19
C ILE A 27 0.49 3.50 -7.21
N PHE A 28 0.70 4.13 -6.06
CA PHE A 28 1.59 3.67 -5.02
C PHE A 28 0.82 3.13 -3.81
N ASP A 29 1.27 2.00 -3.29
CA ASP A 29 0.97 1.62 -1.91
C ASP A 29 1.76 2.50 -0.92
N ILE A 30 1.28 2.56 0.33
CA ILE A 30 1.99 3.27 1.40
C ILE A 30 2.95 2.34 2.13
N ASP A 31 2.45 1.24 2.72
CA ASP A 31 3.27 0.36 3.55
C ASP A 31 4.28 -0.43 2.70
N GLY A 32 5.50 -0.58 3.21
CA GLY A 32 6.59 -1.27 2.51
C GLY A 32 7.16 -0.51 1.29
N VAL A 33 6.42 0.46 0.75
CA VAL A 33 6.80 1.28 -0.40
C VAL A 33 7.23 2.69 0.01
N LEU A 34 6.35 3.45 0.65
CA LEU A 34 6.61 4.83 1.11
C LEU A 34 6.92 4.90 2.60
N THR A 35 6.38 3.98 3.40
CA THR A 35 6.60 3.90 4.85
C THR A 35 7.00 2.48 5.26
N ARG A 36 7.59 2.35 6.45
CA ARG A 36 7.86 1.05 7.09
C ARG A 36 7.47 1.10 8.55
N SER A 37 7.11 -0.06 9.08
CA SER A 37 6.97 -0.30 10.51
C SER A 37 8.35 -0.42 11.19
N ASN A 38 8.56 0.34 12.26
CA ASN A 38 9.74 0.24 13.12
C ASN A 38 9.44 -0.70 14.30
N LYS A 39 9.80 -1.99 14.14
CA LYS A 39 9.57 -3.05 15.13
C LYS A 39 10.13 -2.70 16.52
N LEU A 40 11.27 -2.01 16.58
CA LEU A 40 11.89 -1.61 17.84
C LEU A 40 11.07 -0.52 18.53
N SER A 41 10.60 0.49 17.78
CA SER A 41 9.67 1.51 18.29
C SER A 41 8.40 0.87 18.84
N PHE A 42 7.78 -0.04 18.07
CA PHE A 42 6.58 -0.76 18.52
C PHE A 42 6.83 -1.56 19.80
N LEU A 43 7.97 -2.26 19.90
CA LEU A 43 8.35 -3.02 21.09
C LEU A 43 8.53 -2.12 22.32
N TRP A 44 9.21 -0.97 22.17
CA TRP A 44 9.39 0.00 23.24
C TRP A 44 8.05 0.56 23.74
N GLN A 45 7.18 0.96 22.82
CA GLN A 45 5.85 1.47 23.15
C GLN A 45 4.96 0.41 23.81
N ALA A 46 5.08 -0.85 23.39
CA ALA A 46 4.33 -1.96 23.97
C ALA A 46 4.80 -2.32 25.39
N GLY A 47 5.93 -1.78 25.85
CA GLY A 47 6.53 -2.06 27.15
C GLY A 47 7.37 -3.33 27.11
N PRO A 48 8.70 -3.26 26.91
CA PRO A 48 9.54 -4.43 26.68
C PRO A 48 9.55 -5.43 27.84
N MET A 49 9.31 -4.96 29.06
CA MET A 49 9.18 -5.83 30.24
C MET A 49 8.00 -6.83 30.13
N ARG A 50 6.98 -6.53 29.32
CA ARG A 50 5.83 -7.44 29.09
C ARG A 50 6.19 -8.68 28.27
N PHE A 51 7.41 -8.74 27.75
CA PHE A 51 7.93 -9.81 26.91
C PHE A 51 8.90 -10.74 27.67
N VAL A 52 9.33 -10.33 28.87
CA VAL A 52 10.26 -11.10 29.72
C VAL A 52 9.57 -12.37 30.20
N GLY A 53 10.28 -13.51 30.12
CA GLY A 53 9.76 -14.82 30.54
C GLY A 53 8.90 -15.55 29.50
N LEU A 54 8.70 -14.97 28.30
CA LEU A 54 8.05 -15.67 27.20
C LEU A 54 9.02 -16.68 26.57
N TYR A 55 8.69 -17.97 26.70
CA TYR A 55 9.54 -19.09 26.28
C TYR A 55 9.88 -19.13 24.79
N ASN A 56 9.13 -18.44 23.92
CA ASN A 56 9.37 -18.47 22.48
C ASN A 56 8.98 -17.15 21.76
N PRO A 57 9.94 -16.24 21.52
CA PRO A 57 9.68 -14.96 20.86
C PRO A 57 9.23 -15.12 19.39
N PHE A 58 9.59 -16.22 18.72
CA PHE A 58 9.20 -16.48 17.32
C PHE A 58 7.74 -16.87 17.16
N ARG A 59 7.04 -17.26 18.24
CA ARG A 59 5.61 -17.56 18.23
C ARG A 59 4.72 -16.35 18.54
N LEU A 60 5.27 -15.22 18.95
CA LEU A 60 4.49 -14.09 19.45
C LEU A 60 3.55 -13.48 18.40
N GLU A 61 4.02 -13.34 17.16
CA GLU A 61 3.18 -12.88 16.05
C GLU A 61 2.03 -13.86 15.80
N HIS A 62 2.33 -15.16 15.72
CA HIS A 62 1.31 -16.20 15.53
C HIS A 62 0.31 -16.27 16.70
N THR A 63 0.78 -16.17 17.94
CA THR A 63 -0.09 -16.13 19.14
C THR A 63 -1.00 -14.90 19.12
N MET A 64 -0.49 -13.74 18.71
CA MET A 64 -1.29 -12.53 18.52
C MET A 64 -2.37 -12.73 17.46
N MET A 65 -2.00 -13.26 16.28
CA MET A 65 -2.95 -13.49 15.19
C MET A 65 -4.05 -14.48 15.61
N ARG A 66 -3.69 -15.58 16.27
CA ARG A 66 -4.66 -16.54 16.83
C ARG A 66 -5.56 -15.93 17.89
N PHE A 67 -5.01 -15.07 18.75
CA PHE A 67 -5.82 -14.37 19.75
C PHE A 67 -6.87 -13.48 19.08
N LEU A 68 -6.47 -12.64 18.11
CA LEU A 68 -7.37 -11.75 17.38
C LEU A 68 -8.41 -12.52 16.57
N GLU A 69 -8.02 -13.63 15.95
CA GLU A 69 -8.95 -14.55 15.26
C GLU A 69 -9.95 -15.20 16.22
N SER A 70 -9.55 -15.47 17.47
CA SER A 70 -10.46 -16.02 18.48
C SER A 70 -11.52 -15.03 18.97
N ILE A 71 -11.37 -13.74 18.69
CA ILE A 71 -12.37 -12.71 19.03
C ILE A 71 -13.52 -12.77 18.04
N GLU A 72 -13.19 -12.84 16.76
CA GLU A 72 -14.17 -12.83 15.68
C GLU A 72 -13.71 -13.76 14.55
N PRO A 73 -14.50 -14.81 14.23
CA PRO A 73 -14.12 -15.75 13.19
C PRO A 73 -14.14 -15.07 11.81
N ARG A 74 -13.29 -15.58 10.92
CA ARG A 74 -13.20 -15.11 9.55
C ARG A 74 -14.50 -15.35 8.78
N ARG A 75 -14.96 -14.33 8.04
CA ARG A 75 -16.11 -14.43 7.14
C ARG A 75 -15.65 -14.86 5.74
N SER A 76 -16.45 -15.67 5.06
CA SER A 76 -16.15 -16.20 3.71
C SER A 76 -15.92 -15.11 2.67
N GLU A 77 -16.63 -13.99 2.80
CA GLU A 77 -16.57 -12.85 1.88
C GLU A 77 -15.35 -11.94 2.09
N THR A 78 -14.61 -12.12 3.20
CA THR A 78 -13.48 -11.23 3.53
C THR A 78 -12.28 -11.56 2.63
N PRO A 79 -11.72 -10.58 1.89
CA PRO A 79 -10.58 -10.77 1.01
C PRO A 79 -9.39 -11.38 1.75
N LEU A 80 -8.72 -12.35 1.13
CA LEU A 80 -7.58 -13.03 1.72
C LEU A 80 -6.34 -12.12 1.74
N SER A 81 -6.26 -11.27 2.75
CA SER A 81 -5.13 -10.36 3.00
C SER A 81 -4.15 -10.97 4.00
N PHE A 82 -2.89 -10.53 3.93
CA PHE A 82 -1.81 -11.09 4.73
C PHE A 82 -1.01 -9.99 5.44
N TYR A 83 -0.50 -10.35 6.63
CA TYR A 83 0.62 -9.67 7.26
C TYR A 83 1.79 -10.66 7.34
N HIS A 84 2.89 -10.34 6.64
CA HIS A 84 3.96 -11.31 6.33
C HIS A 84 3.41 -12.61 5.72
N SER A 85 3.42 -13.71 6.48
CA SER A 85 2.92 -15.03 6.08
C SER A 85 1.61 -15.42 6.78
N ASN A 86 1.10 -14.57 7.67
CA ASN A 86 -0.12 -14.85 8.43
C ASN A 86 -1.33 -14.24 7.71
N VAL A 87 -2.41 -15.01 7.65
CA VAL A 87 -3.71 -14.49 7.21
C VAL A 87 -4.15 -13.43 8.21
N LEU A 88 -4.61 -12.29 7.70
CA LEU A 88 -5.05 -11.20 8.55
C LEU A 88 -6.37 -11.57 9.26
N PRO A 89 -6.45 -11.50 10.61
CA PRO A 89 -7.68 -11.80 11.35
C PRO A 89 -8.86 -10.92 10.94
N GLN A 90 -10.10 -11.41 11.13
CA GLN A 90 -11.32 -10.67 10.73
C GLN A 90 -11.37 -9.29 11.35
N ILE A 91 -11.08 -9.18 12.64
CA ILE A 91 -11.10 -7.90 13.37
C ILE A 91 -10.13 -6.87 12.79
N MET A 92 -8.99 -7.31 12.26
CA MET A 92 -8.02 -6.44 11.60
C MET A 92 -8.47 -6.07 10.17
N CYS A 93 -9.15 -6.97 9.45
CA CYS A 93 -9.76 -6.63 8.17
C CYS A 93 -10.88 -5.60 8.35
N ASP A 94 -11.74 -5.80 9.35
CA ASP A 94 -12.81 -4.86 9.70
C ASP A 94 -12.23 -3.51 10.12
N TRP A 95 -11.12 -3.50 10.86
CA TRP A 95 -10.38 -2.27 11.20
C TRP A 95 -9.90 -1.52 9.95
N LEU A 96 -9.15 -2.21 9.07
CA LEU A 96 -8.59 -1.61 7.87
C LEU A 96 -9.67 -1.18 6.88
N CYS A 97 -10.82 -1.86 6.83
CA CYS A 97 -11.99 -1.44 6.05
C CYS A 97 -12.83 -0.38 6.77
N GLY A 98 -12.44 0.08 7.96
CA GLY A 98 -13.17 1.09 8.74
C GLY A 98 -14.57 0.63 9.16
N LEU A 99 -14.80 -0.68 9.26
CA LEU A 99 -16.02 -1.30 9.78
C LEU A 99 -15.99 -1.40 11.31
N LYS A 100 -14.80 -1.30 11.91
CA LYS A 100 -14.58 -1.19 13.36
C LYS A 100 -13.54 -0.14 13.65
N THR A 101 -13.83 0.71 14.61
CA THR A 101 -12.90 1.71 15.15
C THR A 101 -11.86 1.03 16.07
N PRO A 102 -10.67 1.64 16.25
CA PRO A 102 -9.72 1.22 17.27
C PRO A 102 -10.34 1.11 18.67
N GLN A 103 -11.28 1.99 19.02
CA GLN A 103 -11.97 1.95 20.32
C GLN A 103 -12.81 0.68 20.49
N GLU A 104 -13.64 0.33 19.50
CA GLU A 104 -14.46 -0.89 19.53
C GLU A 104 -13.59 -2.14 19.61
N ILE A 105 -12.48 -2.17 18.87
CA ILE A 105 -11.54 -3.30 18.90
C ILE A 105 -10.90 -3.46 20.27
N ARG A 106 -10.45 -2.37 20.91
CA ARG A 106 -9.91 -2.40 22.27
C ARG A 106 -10.96 -2.94 23.27
N ALA A 107 -12.22 -2.54 23.14
CA ALA A 107 -13.30 -3.05 23.99
C ALA A 107 -13.53 -4.56 23.81
N LEU A 108 -13.50 -5.07 22.57
CA LEU A 108 -13.61 -6.50 22.29
C LEU A 108 -12.44 -7.30 22.88
N ILE A 109 -11.22 -6.77 22.78
CA ILE A 109 -10.01 -7.37 23.37
C ILE A 109 -10.13 -7.43 24.90
N ASP A 110 -10.57 -6.34 25.53
CA ASP A 110 -10.77 -6.29 26.96
C ASP A 110 -11.83 -7.28 27.43
N HIS A 111 -12.97 -7.34 26.72
CA HIS A 111 -14.02 -8.31 26.99
C HIS A 111 -13.52 -9.76 26.87
N LYS A 112 -12.75 -10.07 25.81
CA LYS A 112 -12.15 -11.41 25.64
C LYS A 112 -11.32 -11.83 26.85
N PHE A 113 -10.55 -10.89 27.43
CA PHE A 113 -9.75 -11.12 28.62
C PHE A 113 -10.50 -11.10 29.96
N GLN A 114 -11.77 -10.71 29.98
CA GLN A 114 -12.67 -10.86 31.14
C GLN A 114 -13.31 -12.25 31.18
N THR A 115 -13.44 -12.91 30.03
CA THR A 115 -13.94 -14.28 29.91
C THR A 115 -12.81 -15.33 30.01
N LYS A 116 -13.15 -16.57 30.37
CA LYS A 116 -12.18 -17.68 30.37
C LYS A 116 -11.66 -17.92 28.95
N ASN A 117 -10.34 -17.78 28.76
CA ASN A 117 -9.70 -17.95 27.46
C ASN A 117 -8.30 -18.58 27.61
N GLU A 118 -7.88 -19.33 26.58
CA GLU A 118 -6.58 -20.03 26.53
C GLU A 118 -5.37 -19.07 26.49
N PHE A 119 -5.59 -17.77 26.22
CA PHE A 119 -4.54 -16.76 26.06
C PHE A 119 -4.19 -16.04 27.37
N SER A 120 -4.76 -16.45 28.50
CA SER A 120 -4.56 -15.79 29.79
C SER A 120 -3.08 -15.71 30.19
N GLY A 121 -2.28 -16.74 29.89
CA GLY A 121 -0.82 -16.75 30.11
C GLY A 121 -0.04 -15.76 29.23
N HIS A 122 -0.64 -15.24 28.17
CA HIS A 122 -0.05 -14.26 27.25
C HIS A 122 -0.70 -12.86 27.37
N LYS A 123 -1.61 -12.66 28.34
CA LYS A 123 -2.44 -11.44 28.47
C LYS A 123 -1.61 -10.16 28.50
N SER A 124 -0.52 -10.13 29.28
CA SER A 124 0.33 -8.93 29.41
C SER A 124 0.94 -8.53 28.07
N PHE A 125 1.56 -9.48 27.38
CA PHE A 125 2.14 -9.29 26.05
C PHE A 125 1.09 -8.85 25.03
N ILE A 126 -0.04 -9.57 24.97
CA ILE A 126 -1.08 -9.30 23.98
C ILE A 126 -1.64 -7.88 24.18
N LYS A 127 -2.02 -7.53 25.42
CA LYS A 127 -2.53 -6.19 25.72
C LYS A 127 -1.51 -5.10 25.40
N GLY A 128 -0.22 -5.34 25.64
CA GLY A 128 0.82 -4.38 25.31
C GLY A 128 0.89 -4.09 23.82
N ILE A 129 0.93 -5.11 22.97
CA ILE A 129 0.95 -4.93 21.51
C ILE A 129 -0.35 -4.33 21.00
N THR A 130 -1.51 -4.86 21.41
CA THR A 130 -2.80 -4.39 20.90
C THR A 130 -3.11 -2.97 21.35
N SER A 131 -2.62 -2.54 22.51
CA SER A 131 -2.75 -1.14 22.96
C SER A 131 -1.98 -0.15 22.09
N VAL A 132 -0.96 -0.61 21.37
CA VAL A 132 -0.18 0.23 20.44
C VAL A 132 -0.76 0.15 19.03
N ILE A 133 -1.06 -1.06 18.54
CA ILE A 133 -1.60 -1.27 17.19
C ILE A 133 -2.94 -0.56 17.02
N PHE A 134 -3.85 -0.73 17.98
CA PHE A 134 -5.18 -0.11 17.94
C PHE A 134 -5.19 1.19 18.72
N ASN A 135 -4.15 2.00 18.64
CA ASN A 135 -4.14 3.38 19.14
C ASN A 135 -3.48 4.25 18.06
N PRO A 136 -4.24 5.09 17.33
CA PRO A 136 -3.72 5.86 16.21
C PRO A 136 -2.43 6.64 16.53
N GLU A 137 -2.38 7.33 17.68
CA GLU A 137 -1.23 8.16 18.06
C GLU A 137 0.03 7.32 18.34
N LEU A 138 -0.11 6.17 19.01
CA LEU A 138 1.00 5.27 19.27
C LEU A 138 1.41 4.49 18.02
N PHE A 139 0.42 4.12 17.20
CA PHE A 139 0.64 3.39 15.96
C PHE A 139 1.52 4.20 15.02
N ILE A 140 1.18 5.48 14.80
CA ILE A 140 1.93 6.37 13.90
C ILE A 140 3.36 6.65 14.40
N LYS A 141 3.61 6.71 15.71
CA LYS A 141 4.98 6.80 16.27
C LYS A 141 5.86 5.59 15.91
N GLY A 142 5.23 4.46 15.57
CA GLY A 142 5.91 3.27 15.08
C GLY A 142 6.19 3.28 13.57
N ILE A 143 5.69 4.26 12.82
CA ILE A 143 5.84 4.35 11.37
C ILE A 143 7.00 5.28 11.01
N SER A 144 7.79 4.89 10.01
CA SER A 144 8.93 5.67 9.55
C SER A 144 8.94 5.79 8.03
N PRO A 145 9.19 6.99 7.46
CA PRO A 145 9.26 7.14 6.02
C PRO A 145 10.43 6.38 5.40
N ILE A 146 10.23 5.86 4.18
CA ILE A 146 11.26 5.21 3.38
C ILE A 146 11.87 6.23 2.44
N LYS A 147 13.05 6.75 2.79
CA LYS A 147 13.77 7.74 1.96
C LYS A 147 13.89 7.34 0.48
N ALA A 148 14.15 6.05 0.21
CA ALA A 148 14.24 5.55 -1.16
C ALA A 148 12.90 5.58 -1.91
N GLY A 149 11.80 5.28 -1.21
CA GLY A 149 10.43 5.33 -1.73
C GLY A 149 9.99 6.75 -2.00
N ILE A 150 10.14 7.66 -1.02
CA ILE A 150 9.87 9.09 -1.17
C ILE A 150 10.65 9.66 -2.37
N LYS A 151 11.96 9.40 -2.44
CA LYS A 151 12.80 9.89 -3.56
C LYS A 151 12.32 9.34 -4.90
N PHE A 152 11.86 8.09 -4.94
CA PHE A 152 11.37 7.49 -6.16
C PHE A 152 10.01 8.04 -6.57
N PHE A 153 9.08 8.21 -5.63
CA PHE A 153 7.79 8.86 -5.86
C PHE A 153 7.98 10.26 -6.42
N LYS A 154 8.77 11.11 -5.74
CA LYS A 154 9.06 12.48 -6.20
C LYS A 154 9.69 12.50 -7.59
N LYS A 155 10.56 11.54 -7.89
CA LYS A 155 11.15 11.41 -9.24
C LYS A 155 10.10 11.10 -10.30
N CYS A 156 9.09 10.29 -9.99
CA CYS A 156 7.98 10.04 -10.92
C CYS A 156 7.15 11.33 -11.09
N ALA A 157 6.76 11.96 -9.99
CA ALA A 157 5.94 13.18 -10.02
C ALA A 157 6.62 14.38 -10.71
N ALA A 158 7.95 14.46 -10.69
CA ALA A 158 8.71 15.58 -11.25
C ALA A 158 8.93 15.52 -12.77
N VAL A 159 8.47 14.47 -13.46
CA VAL A 159 8.58 14.41 -14.93
C VAL A 159 7.58 15.39 -15.54
N VAL A 160 8.07 16.29 -16.40
CA VAL A 160 7.25 17.33 -17.05
C VAL A 160 7.25 17.22 -18.58
N ASP A 161 6.18 17.72 -19.20
CA ASP A 161 6.06 17.83 -20.65
C ASP A 161 6.83 19.02 -21.22
N GLU A 162 6.83 19.17 -22.56
CA GLU A 162 7.47 20.32 -23.20
C GLU A 162 6.90 21.69 -22.76
N ASN A 163 5.70 21.70 -22.18
CA ASN A 163 5.03 22.90 -21.67
C ASN A 163 5.25 23.09 -20.16
N GLY A 164 6.02 22.20 -19.50
CA GLY A 164 6.30 22.26 -18.07
C GLY A 164 5.20 21.68 -17.18
N ASN A 165 4.17 21.06 -17.74
CA ASN A 165 3.12 20.40 -16.95
C ASN A 165 3.58 19.03 -16.47
N ARG A 166 3.12 18.58 -15.29
CA ARG A 166 3.40 17.22 -14.82
C ARG A 166 2.87 16.20 -15.83
N ARG A 167 3.74 15.30 -16.30
CA ARG A 167 3.36 14.23 -17.23
C ARG A 167 2.56 13.14 -16.56
N HIS A 168 2.84 12.86 -15.29
CA HIS A 168 2.30 11.72 -14.58
C HIS A 168 1.28 12.18 -13.55
N LYS A 169 0.12 11.54 -13.56
CA LYS A 169 -0.82 11.58 -12.45
C LYS A 169 -0.40 10.55 -11.40
N MET A 170 -0.41 10.98 -10.15
CA MET A 170 0.06 10.26 -8.97
C MET A 170 -1.14 9.92 -8.10
N TYR A 171 -1.25 8.65 -7.72
CA TYR A 171 -2.32 8.12 -6.91
C TYR A 171 -1.78 7.27 -5.77
N ILE A 172 -2.56 7.19 -4.70
CA ILE A 172 -2.35 6.25 -3.60
C ILE A 172 -3.49 5.25 -3.54
N LEU A 173 -3.15 3.98 -3.36
CA LEU A 173 -4.11 2.91 -3.08
C LEU A 173 -3.56 2.04 -1.94
N SER A 174 -4.08 2.22 -0.72
CA SER A 174 -3.48 1.63 0.48
C SER A 174 -4.52 1.03 1.43
N ASN A 175 -4.14 -0.04 2.13
CA ASN A 175 -4.99 -0.61 3.17
C ASN A 175 -4.71 0.08 4.51
N TRP A 176 -5.49 1.10 4.86
CA TRP A 176 -5.35 1.88 6.10
C TRP A 176 -6.72 2.15 6.73
N ASP A 177 -6.76 2.13 8.07
CA ASP A 177 -7.92 2.62 8.81
C ASP A 177 -7.97 4.17 8.79
N PRO A 178 -9.16 4.79 8.89
CA PRO A 178 -9.29 6.23 8.76
C PRO A 178 -8.59 7.03 9.87
N GLU A 179 -8.64 6.55 11.12
CA GLU A 179 -8.11 7.30 12.27
C GLU A 179 -6.59 7.39 12.23
N SER A 180 -5.91 6.27 11.98
CA SER A 180 -4.45 6.28 11.85
C SER A 180 -3.99 6.99 10.58
N PHE A 181 -4.71 6.84 9.46
CA PHE A 181 -4.36 7.51 8.22
C PHE A 181 -4.38 9.04 8.34
N LEU A 182 -5.37 9.60 9.04
CA LEU A 182 -5.45 11.05 9.29
C LEU A 182 -4.17 11.57 9.94
N LEU A 183 -3.64 10.87 10.93
CA LEU A 183 -2.39 11.23 11.60
C LEU A 183 -1.16 10.98 10.71
N LEU A 184 -1.16 9.90 9.92
CA LEU A 184 -0.10 9.61 8.96
C LEU A 184 0.06 10.73 7.93
N ALA A 185 -1.04 11.28 7.43
CA ALA A 185 -1.07 12.36 6.45
C ALA A 185 -0.46 13.67 6.96
N HIS A 186 -0.30 13.84 8.27
CA HIS A 186 0.37 14.98 8.87
C HIS A 186 1.88 14.80 9.08
N ILE A 187 2.44 13.63 8.77
CA ILE A 187 3.91 13.46 8.75
C ILE A 187 4.46 14.32 7.60
N PRO A 188 5.38 15.28 7.85
CA PRO A 188 5.79 16.26 6.84
C PRO A 188 6.25 15.65 5.51
N GLU A 189 7.05 14.58 5.55
CA GLU A 189 7.53 13.93 4.34
C GLU A 189 6.44 13.22 3.53
N LEU A 190 5.32 12.84 4.16
CA LEU A 190 4.19 12.21 3.50
C LEU A 190 3.15 13.24 3.05
N ALA A 191 2.91 14.28 3.85
CA ALA A 191 2.06 15.41 3.50
C ALA A 191 2.46 16.01 2.14
N GLU A 192 3.76 16.26 1.94
CA GLU A 192 4.31 16.76 0.67
C GLU A 192 4.05 15.79 -0.50
N LEU A 193 4.05 14.47 -0.27
CA LEU A 193 3.73 13.50 -1.34
C LEU A 193 2.24 13.48 -1.65
N PHE A 194 1.40 13.59 -0.62
CA PHE A 194 -0.05 13.55 -0.76
C PHE A 194 -0.56 14.79 -1.49
N GLU A 195 0.06 15.97 -1.30
CA GLU A 195 -0.20 17.17 -2.10
C GLU A 195 0.13 16.98 -3.60
N LEU A 196 1.05 16.08 -3.93
CA LEU A 196 1.37 15.77 -5.31
C LEU A 196 0.37 14.80 -5.96
N CYS A 197 -0.55 14.20 -5.19
CA CYS A 197 -1.49 13.21 -5.70
C CYS A 197 -2.76 13.85 -6.27
N GLU A 198 -3.22 13.34 -7.41
CA GLU A 198 -4.55 13.60 -7.96
C GLU A 198 -5.63 12.84 -7.16
N GLY A 199 -5.24 11.77 -6.45
CA GLY A 199 -6.17 10.96 -5.69
C GLY A 199 -5.54 10.03 -4.67
N ILE A 200 -6.24 9.81 -3.56
CA ILE A 200 -5.84 8.90 -2.49
C ILE A 200 -7.06 8.07 -2.12
N ILE A 201 -6.95 6.75 -2.26
CA ILE A 201 -7.95 5.79 -1.77
C ILE A 201 -7.33 4.96 -0.66
N ILE A 202 -7.94 5.04 0.52
CA ILE A 202 -7.66 4.11 1.63
C ILE A 202 -8.81 3.13 1.83
N SER A 203 -8.50 1.92 2.24
CA SER A 203 -9.51 0.88 2.46
C SER A 203 -10.57 1.27 3.50
N GLY A 204 -10.18 2.05 4.52
CA GLY A 204 -11.05 2.47 5.61
C GLY A 204 -12.25 3.30 5.17
N GLU A 205 -12.02 4.14 4.15
CA GLU A 205 -13.04 5.01 3.55
C GLU A 205 -13.79 4.28 2.44
N ALA A 206 -13.07 3.53 1.60
CA ALA A 206 -13.65 2.80 0.48
C ALA A 206 -14.50 1.58 0.91
N LYS A 207 -14.34 1.10 2.16
CA LYS A 207 -14.92 -0.16 2.67
C LYS A 207 -14.54 -1.40 1.84
N LEU A 208 -13.46 -1.28 1.07
CA LEU A 208 -12.89 -2.28 0.18
C LEU A 208 -11.39 -2.31 0.45
N MET A 209 -10.75 -3.49 0.46
CA MET A 209 -9.31 -3.60 0.72
C MET A 209 -8.63 -4.50 -0.29
N LYS A 210 -7.37 -4.20 -0.60
CA LYS A 210 -6.52 -5.13 -1.36
C LYS A 210 -6.37 -6.44 -0.59
N PRO A 211 -6.40 -7.62 -1.24
CA PRO A 211 -6.31 -7.83 -2.69
C PRO A 211 -7.66 -7.94 -3.41
N ASP A 212 -8.77 -7.45 -2.86
CA ASP A 212 -10.04 -7.42 -3.58
C ASP A 212 -9.93 -6.57 -4.85
N ILE A 213 -10.24 -7.15 -6.01
CA ILE A 213 -10.15 -6.44 -7.30
C ILE A 213 -11.06 -5.20 -7.36
N ARG A 214 -12.16 -5.20 -6.60
CA ARG A 214 -13.14 -4.11 -6.58
C ARG A 214 -12.54 -2.79 -6.12
N ILE A 215 -11.51 -2.79 -5.27
CA ILE A 215 -10.85 -1.55 -4.83
C ILE A 215 -10.09 -0.86 -5.97
N PHE A 216 -9.53 -1.64 -6.90
CA PHE A 216 -8.85 -1.10 -8.08
C PHE A 216 -9.88 -0.51 -9.06
N GLU A 217 -10.98 -1.23 -9.28
CA GLU A 217 -12.10 -0.74 -10.11
C GLU A 217 -12.71 0.53 -9.53
N TYR A 218 -12.85 0.59 -8.21
CA TYR A 218 -13.29 1.79 -7.50
C TYR A 218 -12.34 2.97 -7.75
N LEU A 219 -11.01 2.80 -7.58
CA LEU A 219 -10.03 3.84 -7.90
C LEU A 219 -10.12 4.29 -9.37
N PHE A 220 -10.21 3.35 -10.32
CA PHE A 220 -10.31 3.69 -11.73
C PHE A 220 -11.57 4.49 -12.05
N SER A 221 -12.71 4.09 -11.49
CA SER A 221 -13.98 4.81 -11.65
C SER A 221 -13.92 6.20 -11.03
N MET A 222 -13.40 6.33 -9.80
CA MET A 222 -13.35 7.60 -9.08
C MET A 222 -12.50 8.66 -9.78
N TYR A 223 -11.41 8.25 -10.43
CA TYR A 223 -10.47 9.16 -11.08
C TYR A 223 -10.49 9.08 -12.62
N SER A 224 -11.48 8.40 -13.19
CA SER A 224 -11.63 8.20 -14.65
C SER A 224 -10.36 7.67 -15.32
N ILE A 225 -9.67 6.75 -14.65
CA ILE A 225 -8.48 6.09 -15.21
C ILE A 225 -8.98 4.98 -16.14
N ASP A 226 -8.47 4.92 -17.37
CA ASP A 226 -8.75 3.84 -18.31
C ASP A 226 -7.49 3.02 -18.59
N PRO A 227 -7.21 1.94 -17.82
CA PRO A 227 -6.00 1.15 -17.97
C PRO A 227 -5.98 0.26 -19.23
N HIS A 228 -6.96 0.39 -20.14
CA HIS A 228 -6.87 -0.17 -21.50
C HIS A 228 -6.19 0.80 -22.48
N ASN A 229 -6.35 2.10 -22.25
CA ASN A 229 -5.90 3.16 -23.15
C ASN A 229 -4.79 4.03 -22.55
N GLU A 230 -4.68 4.08 -21.23
CA GLU A 230 -3.66 4.82 -20.48
C GLU A 230 -2.67 3.84 -19.83
N LEU A 231 -1.38 4.16 -19.88
CA LEU A 231 -0.34 3.38 -19.18
C LEU A 231 -0.43 3.64 -17.68
N THR A 232 -0.84 2.61 -16.94
CA THR A 232 -1.02 2.65 -15.50
C THR A 232 -0.02 1.72 -14.80
N ILE A 233 0.75 2.28 -13.88
CA ILE A 233 1.76 1.57 -13.11
C ILE A 233 1.29 1.43 -11.67
N PHE A 234 1.14 0.20 -11.20
CA PHE A 234 0.83 -0.09 -9.80
C PHE A 234 2.05 -0.66 -9.08
N ILE A 235 2.36 -0.14 -7.88
CA ILE A 235 3.54 -0.53 -7.09
C ILE A 235 3.11 -0.86 -5.66
N ASP A 236 3.38 -2.08 -5.22
CA ASP A 236 2.98 -2.61 -3.92
C ASP A 236 4.02 -3.62 -3.43
N ASP A 237 4.22 -3.72 -2.11
CA ASP A 237 5.20 -4.64 -1.52
C ASP A 237 4.66 -6.07 -1.37
N GLN A 238 3.33 -6.25 -1.43
CA GLN A 238 2.68 -7.54 -1.28
C GLN A 238 2.42 -8.23 -2.62
N LYS A 239 2.92 -9.46 -2.74
CA LYS A 239 2.74 -10.30 -3.94
C LYS A 239 1.27 -10.50 -4.30
N ILE A 240 0.39 -10.63 -3.31
CA ILE A 240 -1.03 -10.91 -3.54
C ILE A 240 -1.77 -9.69 -4.11
N ASN A 241 -1.43 -8.48 -3.67
CA ASN A 241 -1.97 -7.24 -4.21
C ASN A 241 -1.52 -7.04 -5.66
N VAL A 242 -0.24 -7.29 -5.95
CA VAL A 242 0.31 -7.26 -7.31
C VAL A 242 -0.36 -8.32 -8.20
N ALA A 243 -0.63 -9.51 -7.67
CA ALA A 243 -1.32 -10.57 -8.41
C ALA A 243 -2.77 -10.17 -8.73
N ALA A 244 -3.51 -9.62 -7.76
CA ALA A 244 -4.87 -9.13 -7.97
C ALA A 244 -4.93 -8.03 -9.04
N ALA A 245 -4.01 -7.06 -9.00
CA ALA A 245 -3.92 -6.04 -10.03
C ALA A 245 -3.68 -6.63 -11.44
N ARG A 246 -2.89 -7.70 -11.56
CA ARG A 246 -2.67 -8.39 -12.84
C ARG A 246 -3.89 -9.18 -13.31
N GLN A 247 -4.71 -9.70 -12.40
CA GLN A 247 -5.93 -10.44 -12.73
C GLN A 247 -7.01 -9.58 -13.40
N LEU A 248 -6.97 -8.26 -13.23
CA LEU A 248 -7.86 -7.32 -13.91
C LEU A 248 -7.71 -7.36 -15.45
N ASN A 249 -6.61 -7.94 -15.97
CA ASN A 249 -6.36 -8.17 -17.39
C ASN A 249 -6.56 -6.91 -18.27
N LYS A 250 -6.23 -5.74 -17.72
CA LYS A 250 -6.25 -4.47 -18.46
C LYS A 250 -4.95 -4.33 -19.25
N ARG A 251 -5.05 -4.01 -20.55
CA ARG A 251 -3.93 -4.11 -21.50
C ARG A 251 -2.70 -3.29 -21.10
N LYS A 252 -2.91 -2.12 -20.48
CA LYS A 252 -1.86 -1.17 -20.13
C LYS A 252 -1.66 -1.02 -18.61
N LEU A 253 -2.18 -1.95 -17.81
CA LEU A 253 -1.90 -2.00 -16.37
C LEU A 253 -0.68 -2.89 -16.09
N HIS A 254 0.39 -2.28 -15.57
CA HIS A 254 1.58 -3.00 -15.13
C HIS A 254 1.75 -2.90 -13.62
N ALA A 255 1.61 -4.03 -12.93
CA ALA A 255 1.83 -4.13 -11.50
C ALA A 255 3.24 -4.65 -11.17
N PHE A 256 3.95 -3.97 -10.26
CA PHE A 256 5.31 -4.28 -9.84
C PHE A 256 5.41 -4.55 -8.35
N LEU A 257 6.11 -5.63 -8.01
CA LEU A 257 6.43 -5.98 -6.63
C LEU A 257 7.61 -5.13 -6.12
N CYS A 258 7.37 -4.32 -5.10
CA CYS A 258 8.39 -3.57 -4.37
C CYS A 258 8.92 -4.37 -3.18
N LYS A 259 9.72 -5.41 -3.44
CA LYS A 259 10.27 -6.23 -2.36
C LYS A 259 11.34 -5.45 -1.60
N ASN A 260 11.25 -5.42 -0.26
CA ASN A 260 12.22 -4.78 0.63
C ASN A 260 12.50 -3.30 0.30
N SER A 261 11.51 -2.61 -0.26
CA SER A 261 11.64 -1.21 -0.68
C SER A 261 12.76 -0.99 -1.73
N GLU A 262 13.04 -2.01 -2.55
CA GLU A 262 14.02 -1.96 -3.62
C GLU A 262 13.42 -1.52 -4.95
N PHE A 263 13.73 -0.29 -5.35
CA PHE A 263 13.20 0.31 -6.58
C PHE A 263 14.07 0.08 -7.82
N LYS A 264 15.25 -0.53 -7.71
CA LYS A 264 16.17 -0.73 -8.85
C LYS A 264 15.54 -1.61 -9.95
N PRO A 265 14.90 -2.75 -9.65
CA PRO A 265 14.23 -3.57 -10.66
C PRO A 265 13.06 -2.82 -11.32
N ILE A 266 12.27 -2.10 -10.52
CA ILE A 266 11.13 -1.31 -10.98
C ILE A 266 11.61 -0.20 -11.94
N LYS A 267 12.62 0.58 -11.55
CA LYS A 267 13.23 1.61 -12.42
C LYS A 267 13.72 1.04 -13.75
N LYS A 268 14.33 -0.16 -13.74
CA LYS A 268 14.79 -0.82 -14.98
C LYS A 268 13.61 -1.21 -15.87
N ALA A 269 12.50 -1.69 -15.29
CA ALA A 269 11.30 -2.02 -16.04
C ALA A 269 10.62 -0.77 -16.62
N LEU A 270 10.50 0.31 -15.84
CA LEU A 270 9.88 1.56 -16.27
C LEU A 270 10.64 2.24 -17.40
N LYS A 271 11.98 2.18 -17.40
CA LYS A 271 12.78 2.63 -18.55
C LYS A 271 12.46 1.86 -19.84
N LYS A 272 12.25 0.55 -19.74
CA LYS A 272 11.86 -0.27 -20.90
C LYS A 272 10.45 0.04 -21.39
N LEU A 273 9.58 0.49 -20.49
CA LEU A 273 8.22 0.92 -20.80
C LEU A 273 8.18 2.35 -21.34
N GLY A 274 9.29 3.11 -21.31
CA GLY A 274 9.34 4.50 -21.80
C GLY A 274 8.87 5.54 -20.77
N CYS A 275 8.78 5.19 -19.48
CA CYS A 275 8.35 6.14 -18.44
C CYS A 275 9.47 7.11 -18.00
N PHE A 276 10.75 6.82 -18.32
CA PHE A 276 11.93 7.63 -17.97
C PHE A 276 13.03 7.51 -19.01
#